data_AF-A0A250L9G1-F1
#
_entry.id   AF-A0A250L9G1-F1
#
_cell.length_a   1.000
_cell.length_b   1.000
_cell.length_c   1.000
_cell.angle_alpha   90.00
_cell.angle_beta   90.00
_cell.angle_gamma   90.00
#
_symmetry.space_group_name_H-M   'P 1'
#
loop_
_entity.id
_entity.type
_entity.pdbx_description
1 polymer ?
#
loop_
_entity_poly.entity_id
_entity_poly.type
_entity_poly.pdbx_seq_one_letter_code
_entity_poly.pdbx_strand_id
1 'polypeptide(L)'
;MRRDVFRAVGGFDEDNLPVAFNDVDLCLRVREAGYRVLWTPYAVLHHYESYSRGDDQMSPEKRARFNREKNFMLSRWKTDLLNDPYYNQNLTLDREDFTIADFPRLYEPWRARVV
;
A
#
# COMPACT_ATOMS: atom_id res chain seq x y z
N MET A 1 10.64 9.00 -11.31
CA MET A 1 11.41 9.25 -10.08
C MET A 1 12.85 9.61 -10.44
N ARG A 2 13.51 10.52 -9.69
CA ARG A 2 14.93 10.82 -9.91
C ARG A 2 15.81 9.68 -9.39
N ARG A 3 16.95 9.44 -10.05
CA ARG A 3 17.84 8.30 -9.75
C ARG A 3 18.47 8.37 -8.36
N ASP A 4 18.82 9.58 -7.92
CA ASP A 4 19.37 9.87 -6.60
C ASP A 4 18.39 9.47 -5.48
N VAL A 5 17.10 9.79 -5.62
CA VAL A 5 16.06 9.41 -4.65
C VAL A 5 15.94 7.89 -4.55
N PHE A 6 15.89 7.19 -5.68
CA PHE A 6 15.80 5.72 -5.70
C PHE A 6 16.98 5.06 -4.97
N ARG A 7 18.20 5.57 -5.21
CA ARG A 7 19.40 5.08 -4.54
C ARG A 7 19.42 5.42 -3.06
N ALA A 8 18.99 6.63 -2.69
CA ALA A 8 18.97 7.09 -1.31
C ALA A 8 18.04 6.26 -0.42
N VAL A 9 16.93 5.75 -0.96
CA VAL A 9 16.03 4.85 -0.22
C VAL A 9 16.44 3.38 -0.27
N GLY A 10 17.50 3.04 -1.01
CA GLY A 10 18.02 1.66 -1.09
C GLY A 10 17.44 0.80 -2.22
N GLY A 11 16.75 1.38 -3.20
CA GLY A 11 16.21 0.63 -4.34
C GLY A 11 15.02 -0.28 -3.98
N PHE A 12 14.84 -1.38 -4.71
CA PHE A 12 13.86 -2.41 -4.35
C PHE A 12 14.44 -3.36 -3.30
N ASP A 13 13.58 -3.90 -2.43
CA ASP A 13 13.95 -4.95 -1.47
C ASP A 13 13.83 -6.32 -2.14
N GLU A 14 14.90 -6.75 -2.81
CA GLU A 14 14.93 -8.01 -3.57
C GLU A 14 14.91 -9.25 -2.68
N ASP A 15 15.32 -9.11 -1.41
CA ASP A 15 15.39 -10.22 -0.45
C ASP A 15 14.02 -10.54 0.13
N ASN A 16 13.25 -9.50 0.52
CA ASN A 16 11.96 -9.68 1.20
C ASN A 16 10.76 -9.57 0.25
N LEU A 17 10.87 -8.78 -0.83
CA LEU A 17 9.77 -8.45 -1.74
C LEU A 17 10.16 -8.65 -3.23
N PRO A 18 10.64 -9.84 -3.64
CA PRO A 18 11.08 -10.06 -5.02
C PRO A 18 9.95 -9.97 -6.05
N VAL A 19 8.67 -10.15 -5.65
CA VAL A 19 7.54 -10.18 -6.60
C VAL A 19 6.38 -9.28 -6.20
N ALA A 20 5.74 -9.51 -5.04
CA ALA A 20 4.60 -8.71 -4.62
C ALA A 20 5.02 -7.55 -3.71
N PHE A 21 4.25 -6.46 -3.76
CA PHE A 21 4.36 -5.29 -2.87
C PHE A 21 5.67 -4.48 -2.92
N ASN A 22 6.61 -4.79 -3.82
CA ASN A 22 7.88 -4.05 -3.95
C ASN A 22 7.68 -2.56 -4.28
N ASP A 23 6.67 -2.27 -5.08
CA ASP A 23 6.26 -0.93 -5.50
C ASP A 23 5.62 -0.17 -4.33
N VAL A 24 4.78 -0.84 -3.54
CA VAL A 24 4.16 -0.29 -2.33
C VAL A 24 5.23 0.03 -1.29
N ASP A 25 6.12 -0.91 -0.95
CA ASP A 25 7.20 -0.68 0.01
C ASP A 25 8.13 0.46 -0.43
N LEU A 26 8.50 0.51 -1.71
CA LEU A 26 9.31 1.60 -2.25
C LEU A 26 8.60 2.95 -2.08
N CYS A 27 7.31 3.03 -2.38
CA CYS A 27 6.53 4.25 -2.20
C CYS A 27 6.45 4.68 -0.72
N LEU A 28 6.31 3.74 0.20
CA LEU A 28 6.27 3.99 1.63
C LEU A 28 7.64 4.48 2.15
N ARG A 29 8.76 3.89 1.73
CA ARG A 29 10.12 4.38 2.06
C ARG A 29 10.42 5.76 1.50
N VAL A 30 9.99 6.01 0.26
CA VAL A 30 10.10 7.35 -0.37
C VAL A 30 9.31 8.38 0.45
N ARG A 31 8.13 8.02 0.97
CA ARG A 31 7.34 8.87 1.87
C ARG A 31 8.03 9.09 3.22
N GLU A 32 8.60 8.05 3.85
CA GLU A 32 9.40 8.18 5.08
C GLU A 32 10.60 9.11 4.90
N ALA A 33 11.21 9.11 3.72
CA ALA A 33 12.30 10.03 3.34
C ALA A 33 11.83 11.47 3.08
N GLY A 34 10.56 11.80 3.31
CA GLY A 34 9.99 13.14 3.22
C GLY A 34 9.51 13.55 1.82
N TYR A 35 9.51 12.64 0.85
CA TYR A 35 8.99 12.90 -0.49
C TYR A 35 7.49 12.63 -0.58
N ARG A 36 6.87 13.13 -1.66
CA ARG A 36 5.46 12.87 -1.98
C ARG A 36 5.35 11.87 -3.12
N VAL A 37 4.39 10.96 -3.01
CA VAL A 37 3.95 10.06 -4.08
C VAL A 37 2.69 10.66 -4.67
N LEU A 38 2.70 10.99 -5.97
CA LEU A 38 1.62 11.71 -6.63
C LEU A 38 1.11 10.95 -7.84
N TRP A 39 -0.21 10.92 -7.98
CA TRP A 39 -0.88 10.50 -9.21
C TRP A 39 -1.03 11.69 -10.16
N THR A 40 -0.98 11.44 -11.48
CA THR A 40 -1.21 12.46 -12.50
C THR A 40 -2.07 11.89 -13.64
N PRO A 41 -3.13 12.59 -14.07
CA PRO A 41 -3.94 12.16 -15.21
C PRO A 41 -3.23 12.37 -16.55
N TYR A 42 -2.14 13.15 -16.59
CA TYR A 42 -1.46 13.54 -17.83
C TYR A 42 -0.48 12.48 -18.35
N ALA A 43 -0.22 11.42 -17.58
CA ALA A 43 0.61 10.29 -18.00
C ALA A 43 -0.23 9.01 -17.99
N VAL A 44 -0.44 8.42 -19.16
CA VAL A 44 -1.26 7.22 -19.34
C VAL A 44 -0.37 6.08 -19.79
N LEU A 45 -0.41 4.97 -19.07
CA LEU A 45 0.33 3.74 -19.36
C LEU A 45 -0.63 2.56 -19.32
N HIS A 46 -0.41 1.57 -20.19
CA HIS A 46 -1.16 0.32 -20.17
C HIS A 46 -0.44 -0.71 -19.31
N HIS A 47 -1.17 -1.30 -18.36
CA HIS A 47 -0.67 -2.38 -17.51
C HIS A 47 -1.54 -3.62 -17.72
N TYR A 48 -0.95 -4.68 -18.25
CA TYR A 48 -1.60 -5.99 -18.38
C TYR A 48 -1.33 -6.79 -17.11
N GLU A 49 -2.17 -6.53 -16.10
CA GLU A 49 -1.99 -7.03 -14.74
C GLU A 49 -1.78 -8.56 -14.71
N SER A 50 -0.70 -8.97 -14.03
CA SER A 50 -0.34 -10.38 -13.81
C SER A 50 -0.18 -11.25 -15.08
N TYR A 51 -0.12 -10.67 -16.28
CA TYR A 51 -0.16 -11.43 -17.53
C TYR A 51 0.99 -12.46 -17.66
N SER A 52 2.22 -12.04 -17.37
CA SER A 52 3.40 -12.93 -17.40
C SER A 52 3.60 -13.72 -16.10
N ARG A 53 3.27 -13.11 -14.95
CA ARG A 53 3.43 -13.71 -13.62
C ARG A 53 2.43 -14.86 -13.38
N GLY A 54 1.22 -14.72 -13.91
CA GLY A 54 0.07 -15.54 -13.57
C GLY A 54 -0.44 -15.28 -12.15
N ASP A 55 -1.40 -16.10 -11.72
CA ASP A 55 -1.99 -16.05 -10.39
C ASP A 55 -1.08 -16.76 -9.37
N ASP A 56 -0.92 -16.12 -8.21
CA ASP A 56 -0.13 -16.62 -7.10
C ASP A 56 -0.77 -17.80 -6.37
N GLN A 57 -2.07 -18.06 -6.61
CA GLN A 57 -2.77 -19.22 -6.08
C GLN A 57 -2.57 -20.49 -6.93
N MET A 58 -1.97 -20.38 -8.11
CA MET A 58 -1.81 -21.52 -9.04
C MET A 58 -0.81 -22.58 -8.57
N SER A 59 0.11 -22.26 -7.65
CA SER A 59 1.05 -23.23 -7.10
C SER A 59 1.29 -23.04 -5.60
N PRO A 60 1.55 -24.13 -4.85
CA PRO A 60 1.91 -24.03 -3.43
C PRO A 60 3.11 -23.12 -3.18
N GLU A 61 4.11 -23.13 -4.06
CA GLU A 61 5.33 -22.33 -3.94
C GLU A 61 5.04 -20.84 -4.13
N LYS A 62 4.26 -20.45 -5.15
CA LYS A 62 3.86 -19.06 -5.38
C LYS A 62 3.03 -18.54 -4.21
N ARG A 63 2.07 -19.33 -3.73
CA ARG A 63 1.24 -18.99 -2.58
C ARG A 63 2.07 -18.83 -1.32
N ALA A 64 3.03 -19.72 -1.08
CA ALA A 64 3.95 -19.62 0.04
C ALA A 64 4.81 -18.35 -0.04
N ARG A 65 5.33 -18.00 -1.23
CA ARG A 65 6.07 -16.75 -1.45
C ARG A 65 5.20 -15.53 -1.17
N PHE A 66 4.02 -15.45 -1.79
CA PHE A 66 3.07 -14.34 -1.59
C PHE A 66 2.74 -14.14 -0.11
N ASN A 67 2.49 -15.23 0.62
CA ASN A 67 2.23 -15.14 2.06
C ASN A 67 3.42 -14.63 2.87
N ARG A 68 4.67 -14.99 2.51
CA ARG A 68 5.87 -14.43 3.15
C ARG A 68 5.99 -12.93 2.89
N GLU A 69 5.86 -12.52 1.64
CA GLU A 69 5.90 -11.10 1.23
C GLU A 69 4.81 -10.27 1.93
N LYS A 70 3.58 -10.81 1.99
CA LYS A 70 2.47 -10.20 2.73
C LYS A 70 2.77 -10.05 4.22
N ASN A 71 3.30 -11.09 4.86
CA ASN A 71 3.64 -11.05 6.29
C ASN A 71 4.78 -10.07 6.59
N PHE A 72 5.73 -9.92 5.66
CA PHE A 72 6.76 -8.89 5.75
C PHE A 72 6.15 -7.49 5.72
N MET A 73 5.24 -7.20 4.77
CA MET A 73 4.55 -5.91 4.70
C MET A 73 3.75 -5.59 5.97
N LEU A 74 2.99 -6.58 6.46
CA LEU A 74 2.22 -6.44 7.71
C LEU A 74 3.13 -6.11 8.89
N SER A 75 4.25 -6.80 9.05
CA SER A 75 5.16 -6.58 10.19
C SER A 75 5.94 -5.27 10.09
N ARG A 76 6.47 -4.93 8.89
CA ARG A 76 7.27 -3.74 8.65
C ARG A 76 6.43 -2.46 8.74
N TRP A 77 5.28 -2.45 8.08
CA TRP A 77 4.47 -1.25 7.87
C TRP A 77 3.21 -1.16 8.72
N LYS A 78 2.87 -2.23 9.46
CA LYS A 78 1.68 -2.29 10.32
C LYS A 78 0.40 -1.94 9.55
N THR A 79 0.29 -2.48 8.33
CA THR A 79 -0.85 -2.20 7.44
C THR A 79 -2.18 -2.73 7.99
N ASP A 80 -2.14 -3.63 8.97
CA ASP A 80 -3.29 -4.10 9.75
C ASP A 80 -3.96 -3.00 10.57
N LEU A 81 -3.26 -1.91 10.88
CA LEU A 81 -3.84 -0.74 11.54
C LEU A 81 -4.75 0.09 10.63
N LEU A 82 -4.75 -0.18 9.32
CA LEU A 82 -5.57 0.49 8.30
C LEU A 82 -5.53 2.03 8.38
N ASN A 83 -4.38 2.57 8.76
CA ASN A 83 -4.16 4.00 8.95
C ASN A 83 -3.53 4.63 7.70
N ASP A 84 -4.34 4.82 6.65
CA ASP A 84 -3.92 5.55 5.46
C ASP A 84 -4.29 7.05 5.59
N PRO A 85 -3.30 7.97 5.69
CA PRO A 85 -3.57 9.41 5.78
C PRO A 85 -4.21 10.00 4.52
N TYR A 86 -4.21 9.28 3.39
CA TYR A 86 -4.78 9.74 2.13
C TYR A 86 -6.15 9.15 1.84
N TYR A 87 -6.59 8.12 2.58
CA TYR A 87 -7.89 7.51 2.38
C TYR A 87 -8.96 8.27 3.18
N ASN A 88 -10.06 8.65 2.53
CA ASN A 88 -11.13 9.41 3.17
C ASN A 88 -11.82 8.56 4.24
N GLN A 89 -11.78 9.03 5.49
CA GLN A 89 -12.33 8.32 6.66
C GLN A 89 -13.85 8.11 6.61
N ASN A 90 -14.56 8.87 5.77
CA ASN A 90 -16.01 8.69 5.56
C ASN A 90 -16.35 7.53 4.61
N LEU A 91 -15.36 6.97 3.93
CA LEU A 91 -15.55 5.84 3.01
C LEU A 91 -15.30 4.51 3.71
N THR A 92 -15.98 3.47 3.27
CA THR A 92 -15.82 2.10 3.77
C THR A 92 -14.41 1.54 3.50
N LEU A 93 -13.92 0.68 4.40
CA LEU A 93 -12.69 -0.10 4.19
C LEU A 93 -12.97 -1.54 3.77
N ASP A 94 -14.25 -1.97 3.76
CA ASP A 94 -14.65 -3.35 3.54
C ASP A 94 -14.83 -3.68 2.05
N ARG A 95 -15.03 -2.65 1.23
CA ARG A 95 -15.34 -2.76 -0.19
C ARG A 95 -14.68 -1.63 -0.99
N GLU A 96 -14.29 -1.94 -2.22
CA GLU A 96 -13.53 -1.05 -3.10
C GLU A 96 -14.43 -0.15 -3.98
N ASP A 97 -15.66 0.11 -3.54
CA ASP A 97 -16.66 0.87 -4.29
C ASP A 97 -16.79 2.34 -3.86
N PHE A 98 -15.95 2.77 -2.91
CA PHE A 98 -15.95 4.13 -2.35
C PHE A 98 -17.31 4.57 -1.78
N THR A 99 -18.14 3.64 -1.33
CA THR A 99 -19.38 3.98 -0.62
C THR A 99 -19.10 4.47 0.79
N ILE A 100 -20.11 5.10 1.41
CA ILE A 100 -20.02 5.63 2.77
C ILE A 100 -19.81 4.47 3.76
N ALA A 101 -18.98 4.71 4.78
CA ALA A 101 -18.75 3.77 5.88
C ALA A 101 -20.03 3.60 6.72
N ASP A 102 -20.34 2.35 7.10
CA ASP A 102 -21.55 2.03 7.87
C ASP A 102 -21.51 2.61 9.30
N PHE A 103 -20.31 2.85 9.83
CA PHE A 103 -20.07 3.55 11.09
C PHE A 103 -19.01 4.65 10.90
N PRO A 104 -19.15 5.81 11.57
CA PRO A 104 -18.13 6.85 11.53
C PRO A 104 -16.79 6.28 12.01
N ARG A 105 -15.77 6.28 11.13
CA ARG A 105 -14.38 5.96 11.50
C ARG A 105 -13.68 7.11 12.22
N LEU A 106 -14.40 8.24 12.36
CA LEU A 106 -14.03 9.42 13.11
C LEU A 106 -14.96 9.56 14.30
N TYR A 107 -14.40 9.85 15.46
CA TYR A 107 -15.18 10.35 16.59
C TYR A 107 -15.55 11.81 16.34
N GLU A 108 -16.81 12.17 16.59
CA GLU A 108 -17.26 13.57 16.54
C GLU A 108 -16.42 14.41 17.52
N PRO A 109 -15.56 15.33 17.04
CA PRO A 109 -14.65 16.07 17.92
C PRO A 109 -15.40 16.91 18.97
N TRP A 110 -16.66 17.30 18.69
CA TRP A 110 -17.53 18.02 19.61
C TRP A 110 -18.26 17.12 20.63
N ARG A 111 -18.17 15.79 20.52
CA ARG A 111 -18.67 14.84 21.55
C ARG A 111 -17.58 14.36 22.51
N ALA A 112 -16.31 14.63 22.24
CA ALA A 112 -15.25 14.38 23.20
C ALA A 112 -15.41 15.36 24.37
N ARG A 113 -16.01 14.88 25.47
CA ARG A 113 -16.09 15.66 26.72
C ARG A 113 -14.67 16.01 27.14
N VAL A 114 -14.39 17.32 27.23
CA VAL A 114 -13.20 17.87 27.88
C VAL A 114 -13.20 17.32 29.32
N VAL A 115 -12.20 16.51 29.65
CA VAL A 115 -11.85 16.14 31.03
C VAL A 115 -10.68 17.00 31.45
#